data_AF-A0A946AWH5-F1
#
_entry.id   AF-A0A946AWH5-F1
#
_cell.length_a   1.000
_cell.length_b   1.000
_cell.length_c   1.000
_cell.angle_alpha   90.00
_cell.angle_beta   90.00
_cell.angle_gamma   90.00
#
_symmetry.space_group_name_H-M   'P 1'
#
loop_
_entity.id
_entity.type
_entity.pdbx_description
1 polymer ?
#
loop_
_entity_poly.entity_id
_entity_poly.type
_entity_poly.pdbx_seq_one_letter_code
_entity_poly.pdbx_strand_id
1 'polypeptide(L)'
;MILGIDDITGGKQIVDFFVWFGLSFLFYLVGYVAALNVIDDLTKNSWIKVPAMWMLAFVTSGLMSILNYNPLILFFIMLTANYFRLKNLTLSQNQKYKTDTPSKAIFYMASYGYILLVLGITHYIDFQNSL
;
A
#
# COMPACT_ATOMS: atom_id res chain seq x y z
N MET A 1 41.31 12.78 10.58
CA MET A 1 40.71 11.48 10.22
C MET A 1 39.25 11.56 10.62
N ILE A 2 38.35 11.73 9.66
CA ILE A 2 36.89 11.73 9.92
C ILE A 2 36.52 10.26 10.08
N LEU A 3 35.97 9.87 11.23
CA LEU A 3 35.47 8.50 11.43
C LEU A 3 34.46 8.19 10.32
N GLY A 4 34.67 7.10 9.59
CA GLY A 4 33.66 6.58 8.66
C GLY A 4 32.46 6.10 9.46
N ILE A 5 31.26 6.12 8.84
CA ILE A 5 30.05 5.54 9.45
C ILE A 5 30.25 4.06 9.84
N ASP A 6 31.19 3.38 9.18
CA ASP A 6 31.60 2.01 9.46
C ASP A 6 32.41 1.84 10.77
N ASP A 7 33.04 2.91 11.28
CA ASP A 7 33.76 2.89 12.56
C ASP A 7 32.84 3.09 13.77
N ILE A 8 31.58 3.48 13.55
CA ILE A 8 30.57 3.61 14.60
C ILE A 8 29.91 2.25 14.80
N THR A 9 29.96 1.70 16.02
CA THR A 9 29.25 0.46 16.35
C THR A 9 27.75 0.61 16.07
N GLY A 10 27.25 -0.09 15.04
CA GLY A 10 25.86 0.01 14.59
C GLY A 10 25.57 1.12 13.56
N GLY A 11 26.56 1.90 13.13
CA GLY A 11 26.37 2.99 12.14
C GLY A 11 25.78 2.49 10.81
N LYS A 12 26.29 1.37 10.30
CA LYS A 12 25.74 0.70 9.10
C LYS A 12 24.27 0.27 9.28
N GLN A 13 23.90 -0.26 10.44
CA GLN A 13 22.52 -0.70 10.72
C GLN A 13 21.54 0.48 10.76
N ILE A 14 21.98 1.63 11.27
CA ILE A 14 21.17 2.86 11.28
C ILE A 14 20.92 3.35 9.84
N VAL A 15 21.95 3.36 9.00
CA VAL A 15 21.81 3.73 7.58
C VAL A 15 20.89 2.76 6.85
N ASP A 16 21.08 1.45 7.03
CA ASP A 16 20.24 0.41 6.43
C ASP A 16 18.77 0.57 6.87
N PHE A 17 18.51 0.93 8.13
CA PHE A 17 17.16 1.25 8.62
C PHE A 17 16.55 2.47 7.92
N PHE A 18 17.29 3.58 7.79
CA PHE A 18 16.78 4.78 7.11
C PHE A 18 16.53 4.55 5.62
N VAL A 19 17.41 3.79 4.96
CA VAL A 19 17.20 3.38 3.56
C VAL A 19 15.93 2.55 3.46
N TRP A 20 15.78 1.51 4.29
CA TRP A 20 14.58 0.67 4.32
C TRP A 20 13.31 1.47 4.63
N PHE A 21 13.37 2.39 5.57
CA PHE A 21 12.25 3.26 5.95
C PHE A 21 11.86 4.19 4.79
N GLY A 22 12.83 4.84 4.15
CA GLY A 22 12.61 5.72 3.00
C GLY A 22 12.05 4.96 1.80
N LEU A 23 12.56 3.77 1.52
CA LEU A 23 12.09 2.91 0.44
C LEU A 23 10.64 2.45 0.70
N SER A 24 10.33 2.06 1.95
CA SER A 24 8.98 1.68 2.38
C SER A 24 7.99 2.83 2.25
N PHE A 25 8.42 4.04 2.62
CA PHE A 25 7.62 5.26 2.47
C PHE A 25 7.36 5.60 0.99
N LEU A 26 8.37 5.46 0.13
CA LEU A 26 8.24 5.69 -1.31
C LEU A 26 7.30 4.66 -1.95
N PHE A 27 7.47 3.38 -1.59
CA PHE A 27 6.59 2.31 -2.03
C PHE A 27 5.13 2.58 -1.62
N TYR A 28 4.93 3.04 -0.39
CA TYR A 28 3.62 3.47 0.09
C TYR A 28 3.04 4.64 -0.75
N LEU A 29 3.81 5.69 -1.00
CA LEU A 29 3.33 6.83 -1.80
C LEU A 29 2.94 6.42 -3.22
N VAL A 30 3.76 5.63 -3.89
CA VAL A 30 3.55 5.28 -5.30
C VAL A 30 2.56 4.12 -5.44
N GLY A 31 2.81 3.01 -4.77
CA GLY A 31 2.03 1.77 -4.89
C GLY A 31 0.68 1.83 -4.19
N TYR A 32 0.56 2.63 -3.12
CA TYR A 32 -0.70 2.76 -2.38
C TYR A 32 -1.42 4.07 -2.69
N VAL A 33 -0.81 5.22 -2.43
CA VAL A 33 -1.54 6.49 -2.54
C VAL A 33 -1.81 6.86 -4.01
N ALA A 34 -0.78 6.90 -4.84
CA ALA A 34 -0.92 7.30 -6.24
C ALA A 34 -1.68 6.24 -7.05
N ALA A 35 -1.26 4.97 -6.99
CA ALA A 35 -1.87 3.93 -7.81
C ALA A 35 -3.36 3.71 -7.47
N LEU A 36 -3.74 3.64 -6.19
CA LEU A 36 -5.17 3.49 -5.86
C LEU A 36 -5.98 4.75 -6.18
N ASN A 37 -5.41 5.95 -6.07
CA ASN A 37 -6.11 7.17 -6.51
C ASN A 37 -6.31 7.21 -8.03
N VAL A 38 -5.33 6.75 -8.82
CA VAL A 38 -5.46 6.64 -10.28
C VAL A 38 -6.54 5.62 -10.65
N ILE A 39 -6.58 4.46 -9.99
CA ILE A 39 -7.65 3.46 -10.19
C ILE A 39 -9.01 4.03 -9.77
N ASP A 40 -9.05 4.81 -8.67
CA ASP A 40 -10.26 5.46 -8.22
C ASP A 40 -10.81 6.46 -9.25
N ASP A 41 -9.93 7.23 -9.90
CA ASP A 41 -10.29 8.21 -10.94
C ASP A 41 -10.68 7.53 -12.27
N LEU A 42 -9.94 6.49 -12.67
CA LEU A 42 -10.21 5.72 -13.89
C LEU A 42 -11.55 4.96 -13.81
N THR A 43 -11.81 4.34 -12.65
CA THR A 43 -12.95 3.43 -12.49
C THR A 43 -14.20 4.13 -11.95
N LYS A 44 -14.05 5.35 -11.41
CA LYS A 44 -15.13 6.17 -10.85
C LYS A 44 -16.02 5.35 -9.92
N ASN A 45 -17.34 5.46 -10.05
CA ASN A 45 -18.34 4.72 -9.29
C ASN A 45 -18.81 3.44 -10.03
N SER A 46 -17.89 2.64 -10.53
CA SER A 46 -18.20 1.38 -11.21
C SER A 46 -17.84 0.16 -10.37
N TRP A 47 -18.61 -0.92 -10.52
CA TRP A 47 -18.33 -2.24 -9.93
C TRP A 47 -17.00 -2.83 -10.41
N ILE A 48 -16.48 -2.36 -11.55
CA ILE A 48 -15.15 -2.73 -12.09
C ILE A 48 -14.01 -2.31 -11.15
N LYS A 49 -14.27 -1.45 -10.16
CA LYS A 49 -13.26 -1.00 -9.19
C LYS A 49 -12.70 -2.15 -8.37
N VAL A 50 -13.56 -3.08 -7.96
CA VAL A 50 -13.19 -4.22 -7.14
C VAL A 50 -12.13 -5.09 -7.85
N PRO A 51 -12.39 -5.62 -9.06
CA PRO A 51 -11.39 -6.43 -9.76
C PRO A 51 -10.16 -5.61 -10.17
N ALA A 52 -10.31 -4.33 -10.53
CA ALA A 52 -9.16 -3.49 -10.90
C ALA A 52 -8.19 -3.28 -9.71
N MET A 53 -8.72 -2.98 -8.52
CA MET A 53 -7.88 -2.88 -7.32
C MET A 53 -7.27 -4.23 -6.96
N TRP A 54 -8.00 -5.32 -7.05
CA TRP A 54 -7.48 -6.66 -6.73
C TRP A 54 -6.35 -7.10 -7.68
N MET A 55 -6.45 -6.79 -8.97
CA MET A 55 -5.36 -7.00 -9.93
C MET A 55 -4.11 -6.21 -9.53
N LEU A 56 -4.28 -4.99 -9.04
CA LEU A 56 -3.17 -4.17 -8.56
C LEU A 56 -2.47 -4.80 -7.34
N ALA A 57 -3.18 -5.60 -6.54
CA ALA A 57 -2.60 -6.31 -5.39
C ALA A 57 -1.50 -7.28 -5.81
N PHE A 58 -1.64 -7.93 -6.97
CA PHE A 58 -0.61 -8.82 -7.52
C PHE A 58 0.68 -8.06 -7.87
N VAL A 59 0.55 -6.90 -8.53
CA VAL A 59 1.70 -6.06 -8.88
C VAL A 59 2.39 -5.54 -7.61
N THR A 60 1.59 -5.13 -6.63
CA THR A 60 2.08 -4.57 -5.36
C THR A 60 2.82 -5.64 -4.55
N SER A 61 2.23 -6.83 -4.40
CA SER A 61 2.85 -7.96 -3.68
C SER A 61 4.09 -8.50 -4.37
N GLY A 62 4.12 -8.54 -5.71
CA GLY A 62 5.32 -8.91 -6.47
C GLY A 62 6.49 -7.95 -6.21
N LEU A 63 6.24 -6.63 -6.26
CA LEU A 63 7.25 -5.64 -5.90
C LEU A 63 7.72 -5.79 -4.45
N MET A 64 6.79 -6.12 -3.56
CA MET A 64 7.05 -6.26 -2.13
C MET A 64 8.01 -7.41 -1.81
N SER A 65 7.83 -8.54 -2.48
CA SER A 65 8.72 -9.69 -2.36
C SER A 65 10.09 -9.43 -3.00
N ILE A 66 10.15 -8.80 -4.17
CA ILE A 66 11.42 -8.42 -4.82
C ILE A 66 12.26 -7.49 -3.92
N LEU A 67 11.60 -6.57 -3.21
CA LEU A 67 12.24 -5.61 -2.32
C LEU A 67 12.50 -6.18 -0.90
N ASN A 68 12.19 -7.46 -0.65
CA ASN A 68 12.34 -8.13 0.65
C ASN A 68 11.73 -7.35 1.82
N TYR A 69 10.56 -6.73 1.59
CA TYR A 69 9.89 -6.01 2.67
C TYR A 69 9.21 -6.97 3.64
N ASN A 70 9.13 -6.58 4.91
CA ASN A 70 8.32 -7.31 5.88
C ASN A 70 6.81 -7.08 5.59
N PRO A 71 6.05 -8.12 5.20
CA PRO A 71 4.65 -7.98 4.80
C PRO A 71 3.76 -7.45 5.92
N LEU A 72 4.06 -7.77 7.19
CA LEU A 72 3.25 -7.38 8.33
C LEU A 72 3.33 -5.88 8.63
N ILE A 73 4.52 -5.29 8.56
CA ILE A 73 4.70 -3.86 8.88
C ILE A 73 3.95 -2.99 7.87
N LEU A 74 4.11 -3.31 6.59
CA LEU A 74 3.42 -2.59 5.51
C LEU A 74 1.91 -2.84 5.52
N PHE A 75 1.43 -4.01 5.94
CA PHE A 75 0.01 -4.23 6.19
C PHE A 75 -0.57 -3.23 7.20
N PHE A 76 0.10 -3.01 8.33
CA PHE A 76 -0.35 -2.02 9.32
C PHE A 76 -0.30 -0.58 8.78
N ILE A 77 0.74 -0.24 8.01
CA ILE A 77 0.86 1.07 7.34
C ILE A 77 -0.30 1.27 6.36
N MET A 78 -0.56 0.29 5.50
CA MET A 78 -1.64 0.32 4.50
C MET A 78 -3.02 0.36 5.16
N LEU A 79 -3.22 -0.33 6.30
CA LEU A 79 -4.46 -0.28 7.07
C LEU A 79 -4.74 1.13 7.60
N THR A 80 -3.73 1.74 8.24
CA THR A 80 -3.82 3.09 8.80
C THR A 80 -4.05 4.12 7.68
N ALA A 81 -3.33 3.99 6.58
CA ALA A 81 -3.50 4.82 5.40
C ALA A 81 -4.87 4.68 4.75
N ASN A 82 -5.38 3.45 4.64
CA ASN A 82 -6.71 3.20 4.10
C ASN A 82 -7.77 3.93 4.91
N TYR A 83 -7.65 3.90 6.24
CA TYR A 83 -8.55 4.60 7.13
C TYR A 83 -8.58 6.12 6.83
N PHE A 84 -7.40 6.75 6.70
CA PHE A 84 -7.32 8.18 6.35
C PHE A 84 -7.84 8.47 4.93
N ARG A 85 -7.47 7.64 3.94
CA ARG A 85 -7.92 7.80 2.55
C ARG A 85 -9.44 7.70 2.45
N LEU A 86 -10.03 6.73 3.13
CA LEU A 86 -11.46 6.48 3.12
C LEU A 86 -12.24 7.57 3.86
N LYS A 87 -11.69 8.11 4.96
CA LYS A 87 -12.23 9.30 5.65
C LYS A 87 -12.24 10.52 4.72
N ASN A 88 -11.14 10.76 4.00
CA ASN A 88 -11.03 11.87 3.04
C ASN A 88 -11.95 11.70 1.82
N LEU A 89 -12.06 10.49 1.27
CA LEU A 89 -13.00 10.16 0.19
C LEU A 89 -14.46 10.37 0.64
N THR A 90 -14.80 9.97 1.86
CA THR A 90 -16.13 10.19 2.43
C THR A 90 -16.46 11.67 2.56
N LEU A 91 -15.47 12.50 2.91
CA LEU A 91 -15.63 13.95 3.05
C LEU A 91 -15.76 14.64 1.68
N SER A 92 -14.94 14.23 0.70
CA SER A 92 -14.96 14.73 -0.68
C SER A 92 -16.22 14.30 -1.47
N GLN A 93 -16.71 13.07 -1.28
CA GLN A 93 -17.95 12.60 -1.89
C GLN A 93 -19.18 13.37 -1.40
N ASN A 94 -19.23 13.74 -0.10
CA ASN A 94 -20.31 14.57 0.43
C ASN A 94 -20.40 15.96 -0.23
N GLN A 95 -19.27 16.50 -0.71
CA GLN A 95 -19.26 17.78 -1.43
C GLN A 95 -19.54 17.64 -2.93
N LYS A 96 -19.08 16.55 -3.57
CA LYS A 96 -19.06 16.44 -5.03
C LYS A 96 -20.26 15.68 -5.63
N TYR A 97 -20.96 14.84 -4.84
CA TYR A 97 -22.06 14.00 -5.32
C TYR A 97 -23.27 14.11 -4.39
N LYS A 98 -24.09 15.15 -4.57
CA LYS A 98 -25.35 15.35 -3.84
C LYS A 98 -26.50 14.46 -4.33
N THR A 99 -26.35 13.75 -5.46
CA THR A 99 -27.46 13.06 -6.14
C THR A 99 -27.19 11.62 -6.55
N ASP A 100 -25.94 11.19 -6.70
CA ASP A 100 -25.60 9.80 -6.99
C ASP A 100 -24.74 9.28 -5.85
N THR A 101 -25.33 8.56 -4.90
CA THR A 101 -24.60 7.88 -3.83
C THR A 101 -23.79 6.70 -4.40
N PRO A 102 -22.46 6.81 -4.54
CA PRO A 102 -21.60 5.63 -4.55
C PRO A 102 -21.86 4.86 -3.26
N SER A 103 -22.18 3.56 -3.35
CA SER A 103 -22.34 2.78 -2.13
C SER A 103 -20.96 2.72 -1.47
N LYS A 104 -20.81 3.40 -0.32
CA LYS A 104 -19.58 3.34 0.50
C LYS A 104 -19.06 1.90 0.59
N ALA A 105 -19.98 0.94 0.67
CA ALA A 105 -19.72 -0.48 0.62
C ALA A 105 -18.74 -0.92 -0.49
N ILE A 106 -18.86 -0.46 -1.75
CA ILE A 106 -17.99 -0.88 -2.86
C ILE A 106 -16.55 -0.38 -2.63
N PHE A 107 -16.37 0.86 -2.18
CA PHE A 107 -15.05 1.41 -1.88
C PHE A 107 -14.38 0.71 -0.69
N TYR A 108 -15.16 0.40 0.35
CA TYR A 108 -14.70 -0.38 1.50
C TYR A 108 -14.29 -1.79 1.05
N MET A 109 -15.15 -2.48 0.30
CA MET A 109 -14.91 -3.85 -0.15
C MET A 109 -13.70 -3.95 -1.07
N ALA A 110 -13.54 -3.01 -2.02
CA ALA A 110 -12.38 -2.95 -2.90
C ALA A 110 -11.08 -2.70 -2.12
N SER A 111 -11.08 -1.72 -1.20
CA SER A 111 -9.86 -1.30 -0.51
C SER A 111 -9.42 -2.29 0.56
N TYR A 112 -10.33 -2.83 1.38
CA TYR A 112 -9.98 -3.87 2.35
C TYR A 112 -9.64 -5.20 1.67
N GLY A 113 -10.35 -5.55 0.58
CA GLY A 113 -10.01 -6.72 -0.23
C GLY A 113 -8.62 -6.63 -0.84
N TYR A 114 -8.24 -5.46 -1.36
CA TYR A 114 -6.87 -5.21 -1.84
C TYR A 114 -5.81 -5.44 -0.75
N ILE A 115 -5.99 -4.90 0.45
CA ILE A 115 -5.02 -5.04 1.54
C ILE A 115 -4.86 -6.50 1.96
N LEU A 116 -5.97 -7.24 2.09
CA LEU A 116 -5.95 -8.67 2.41
C LEU A 116 -5.28 -9.49 1.31
N LEU A 117 -5.54 -9.16 0.04
CA LEU A 117 -4.89 -9.83 -1.10
C LEU A 117 -3.39 -9.54 -1.14
N VAL A 118 -2.95 -8.29 -0.94
CA VAL A 118 -1.52 -7.96 -0.89
C VAL A 118 -0.83 -8.78 0.21
N LEU A 119 -1.41 -8.86 1.41
CA LEU A 119 -0.86 -9.65 2.50
C LEU A 119 -0.78 -11.14 2.14
N GLY A 120 -1.89 -11.71 1.65
CA GLY A 120 -1.97 -13.13 1.33
C GLY A 120 -1.04 -13.54 0.19
N ILE A 121 -0.99 -12.75 -0.88
CA ILE A 121 -0.12 -13.04 -2.04
C ILE A 121 1.35 -12.87 -1.65
N THR A 122 1.71 -11.84 -0.89
CA THR A 122 3.10 -11.64 -0.45
C THR A 122 3.56 -12.79 0.45
N HIS A 123 2.73 -13.19 1.43
CA HIS A 123 3.03 -14.37 2.26
C HIS A 123 3.17 -15.65 1.44
N TYR A 124 2.35 -15.83 0.41
CA TYR A 124 2.45 -16.98 -0.48
C TYR A 124 3.75 -17.00 -1.28
N ILE A 125 4.15 -15.84 -1.85
CA ILE A 125 5.40 -15.71 -2.61
C ILE A 125 6.60 -15.93 -1.68
N ASP A 126 6.61 -15.32 -0.50
CA ASP A 126 7.70 -15.48 0.46
C ASP A 126 7.81 -16.93 0.96
N PHE A 127 6.67 -17.61 1.17
CA PHE A 127 6.66 -19.03 1.49
C PHE A 127 7.27 -19.88 0.36
N GLN A 128 6.93 -19.61 -0.91
CA GLN A 128 7.55 -20.31 -2.03
C GLN A 128 9.06 -20.05 -2.15
N ASN A 129 9.50 -18.82 -1.91
CA ASN A 129 10.92 -18.46 -1.96
C ASN A 129 11.74 -19.09 -0.82
N SER A 130 11.07 -19.54 0.26
CA SER A 130 11.70 -20.20 1.41
C SER A 130 11.82 -21.74 1.29
N LEU A 131 11.30 -22.31 0.20
CA LEU A 131 11.19 -23.75 -0.06
C LEU A 131 12.29 -24.24 -1.01
#